data_AF-A0A1V5T7L6-F1
#
_entry.id   AF-A0A1V5T7L6-F1
#
_cell.length_a   1.000
_cell.length_b   1.000
_cell.length_c   1.000
_cell.angle_alpha   90.00
_cell.angle_beta   90.00
_cell.angle_gamma   90.00
#
_symmetry.space_group_name_H-M   'P 1'
#
loop_
_entity.id
_entity.type
_entity.pdbx_description
1 polymer ?
#
loop_
_entity_poly.entity_id
_entity_poly.type
_entity_poly.pdbx_seq_one_letter_code
_entity_poly.pdbx_strand_id
1 'polypeptide(L)' 'MISYQLPINSNVSLKVYNILGQDIATLVNEQQSAGTYSVSFDASAYSSGIYYFKLSSGSFNQVRKMVLMK' A
#
# COMPACT_ATOMS: atom_id res chain seq x y z
N MET A 1 -3.84 -9.51 -1.13
CA MET A 1 -4.27 -8.56 -2.18
C MET A 1 -4.74 -7.29 -1.51
N ILE A 2 -4.31 -6.13 -2.00
CA ILE A 2 -4.69 -4.81 -1.50
C ILE A 2 -5.48 -4.14 -2.62
N SER A 3 -6.73 -3.75 -2.34
CA SER A 3 -7.61 -3.12 -3.32
C SER A 3 -7.94 -1.69 -2.92
N TYR A 4 -7.98 -0.80 -3.92
CA TYR A 4 -8.34 0.60 -3.74
C TYR A 4 -9.01 1.15 -5.00
N GLN A 5 -9.73 2.26 -4.82
CA GLN A 5 -10.43 2.95 -5.90
C GLN A 5 -9.92 4.39 -5.96
N LEU A 6 -9.72 4.86 -7.18
CA LEU A 6 -9.37 6.25 -7.49
C LEU A 6 -10.59 6.90 -8.14
N PRO A 7 -11.15 7.97 -7.54
CA PRO A 7 -12.27 8.70 -8.15
C PRO A 7 -11.81 9.59 -9.32
N ILE A 8 -10.52 9.95 -9.36
CA ILE A 8 -9.91 10.84 -10.35
C ILE A 8 -8.48 10.36 -10.70
N ASN A 9 -7.98 10.82 -11.84
CA ASN A 9 -6.58 10.61 -12.23
C ASN A 9 -5.66 11.26 -11.19
N SER A 10 -4.68 10.50 -10.70
CA SER A 10 -3.82 10.93 -9.60
C SER A 10 -2.48 10.20 -9.61
N ASN A 11 -1.46 10.84 -9.04
CA ASN A 11 -0.19 10.17 -8.75
C ASN A 11 -0.35 9.35 -7.48
N VAL A 12 -0.24 8.03 -7.61
CA VAL A 12 -0.50 7.07 -6.53
C VAL A 12 0.81 6.54 -5.98
N SER A 13 0.96 6.61 -4.66
CA SER A 13 2.03 5.93 -3.92
C SER A 13 1.42 4.95 -2.93
N LEU A 14 1.67 3.65 -3.13
CA LEU A 14 1.31 2.59 -2.21
C LEU A 14 2.59 1.97 -1.63
N LYS A 15 2.82 2.19 -0.34
CA LYS A 15 4.02 1.74 0.37
C LYS A 15 3.67 0.88 1.57
N VAL A 16 4.56 -0.04 1.93
CA VAL A 16 4.45 -0.93 3.09
C VAL A 16 5.52 -0.55 4.12
N TYR A 17 5.12 -0.55 5.38
CA TYR A 17 5.88 -0.14 6.54
C TYR A 17 5.86 -1.22 7.61
N ASN A 18 6.95 -1.37 8.34
CA ASN A 18 6.96 -2.16 9.58
C ASN A 18 6.50 -1.32 10.79
N ILE A 19 6.43 -1.93 11.97
CA ILE A 19 6.01 -1.25 13.22
C ILE A 19 6.91 -0.09 13.65
N LEU A 20 8.15 -0.04 13.15
CA LEU A 20 9.10 1.03 13.41
C LEU A 20 8.93 2.21 12.44
N GLY A 21 8.00 2.10 11.48
CA GLY A 21 7.76 3.13 10.46
C GLY A 21 8.77 3.12 9.32
N GLN A 22 9.55 2.05 9.15
CA GLN A 22 10.50 1.93 8.03
C GLN A 22 9.76 1.50 6.75
N ASP A 23 9.99 2.21 5.64
CA ASP A 23 9.58 1.80 4.29
C ASP A 23 10.27 0.46 3.96
N ILE A 24 9.50 -0.64 3.87
CA ILE A 24 10.04 -1.97 3.53
C ILE A 24 9.73 -2.38 2.09
N ALA A 25 8.68 -1.81 1.48
CA ALA A 25 8.34 -2.07 0.09
C ALA A 25 7.56 -0.89 -0.51
N THR A 26 7.78 -0.64 -1.80
CA THR A 26 6.94 0.24 -2.62
C THR A 26 6.22 -0.63 -3.64
N LEU A 27 4.89 -0.69 -3.55
CA LEU A 27 4.06 -1.52 -4.42
C LEU A 27 3.56 -0.75 -5.64
N VAL A 28 3.34 0.56 -5.49
CA VAL A 28 2.92 1.47 -6.57
C VAL A 28 3.57 2.82 -6.33
N ASN A 29 4.06 3.46 -7.40
CA ASN A 29 4.57 4.83 -7.38
C ASN A 29 4.48 5.43 -8.80
N GLU A 30 3.26 5.64 -9.28
CA GLU A 30 3.02 6.06 -10.66
C GLU A 30 1.71 6.85 -10.81
N GLN A 31 1.57 7.52 -11.95
CA GLN A 31 0.32 8.16 -12.34
C GLN A 31 -0.69 7.10 -12.79
N GLN A 32 -1.87 7.08 -12.15
CA GLN A 32 -2.96 6.17 -12.49
C GLN A 32 -4.23 6.97 -12.85
N SER A 33 -5.03 6.41 -13.74
CA SER A 33 -6.34 6.97 -14.10
C SER A 33 -7.40 6.65 -13.05
N ALA A 34 -8.54 7.32 -13.10
CA ALA A 34 -9.70 6.94 -12.29
C ALA A 34 -10.09 5.48 -12.56
N GLY A 35 -10.33 4.69 -11.50
CA GLY A 35 -10.60 3.26 -11.63
C GLY A 35 -10.39 2.49 -10.34
N THR A 36 -10.60 1.18 -10.41
CA THR A 36 -10.35 0.25 -9.30
C THR A 36 -9.09 -0.54 -9.58
N TYR A 37 -8.21 -0.59 -8.59
CA TYR A 37 -6.91 -1.24 -8.69
C TYR A 37 -6.80 -2.31 -7.61
N SER A 38 -6.04 -3.36 -7.91
CA SER A 38 -5.67 -4.37 -6.94
C SER A 38 -4.21 -4.76 -7.12
N VAL A 39 -3.50 -4.77 -6.01
CA VAL A 39 -2.05 -4.98 -5.96
C VAL A 39 -1.75 -6.13 -5.01
N SER A 40 -0.89 -7.04 -5.44
CA SER A 40 -0.41 -8.14 -4.61
C SER A 40 0.84 -7.69 -3.85
N PHE A 41 0.88 -8.01 -2.56
CA PHE A 41 2.07 -7.87 -1.74
C PHE A 41 2.59 -9.28 -1.45
N ASP A 42 3.75 -9.62 -2.04
CA ASP A 42 4.47 -10.84 -1.67
C ASP A 42 5.22 -10.58 -0.38
N ALA A 43 4.73 -11.21 0.70
CA ALA A 43 5.28 -11.06 2.02
C ALA A 43 6.18 -12.23 2.45
N SER A 44 6.53 -13.14 1.54
CA SER A 44 7.28 -14.37 1.83
C SER A 44 8.63 -14.13 2.52
N ALA A 45 9.30 -13.05 2.14
CA ALA A 45 10.58 -12.60 2.69
C ALA A 45 10.48 -11.92 4.09
N TYR A 46 9.27 -11.67 4.60
CA TYR A 46 9.06 -11.00 5.89
C TYR A 46 8.57 -11.97 6.97
N SER A 47 8.86 -11.65 8.23
CA SER A 47 8.43 -12.41 9.40
C SER A 47 6.95 -12.15 9.74
N SER A 48 6.29 -13.10 10.39
CA SER A 48 4.96 -12.85 10.96
C SER A 48 4.99 -11.62 11.88
N GLY A 49 3.98 -10.76 11.78
CA GLY A 49 3.98 -9.50 12.50
C GLY A 49 2.95 -8.50 11.99
N ILE A 50 3.00 -7.29 12.56
CA ILE A 50 2.15 -6.18 12.16
C ILE A 50 2.89 -5.32 11.14
N TYR A 51 2.19 -5.00 10.07
CA TYR A 51 2.65 -4.12 9.01
C TYR A 51 1.58 -3.07 8.72
N TYR A 52 1.99 -1.98 8.09
CA TYR A 52 1.09 -0.91 7.68
C TYR A 52 1.27 -0.65 6.21
N PHE A 53 0.18 -0.49 5.48
CA PHE A 53 0.23 0.04 4.12
C PHE A 53 -0.31 1.46 4.10
N LYS A 54 0.39 2.34 3.39
CA LYS A 54 0.00 3.74 3.18
C LYS A 54 -0.27 3.94 1.70
N LEU A 55 -1.51 4.30 1.40
CA LEU A 55 -1.95 4.76 0.08
C LEU A 55 -2.01 6.29 0.10
N SER A 56 -1.26 6.93 -0.79
CA SER A 56 -1.22 8.38 -0.98
C SER A 56 -1.60 8.72 -2.40
N SER A 57 -2.52 9.69 -2.57
CA SER A 57 -2.99 10.17 -3.86
C SER A 57 -3.43 11.64 -3.74
N GLY A 58 -2.59 12.58 -4.19
CA GLY A 58 -2.85 14.01 -3.99
C GLY A 58 -2.95 14.38 -2.50
N SER A 59 -4.07 14.97 -2.09
CA SER A 59 -4.36 15.26 -0.67
C SER A 59 -4.87 14.06 0.13
N PHE A 60 -5.27 12.98 -0.55
CA PHE A 60 -5.76 11.77 0.11
C PHE A 60 -4.61 10.94 0.65
N ASN A 61 -4.71 10.56 1.92
CA ASN A 61 -3.79 9.62 2.56
C ASN A 61 -4.61 8.63 3.40
N GLN A 62 -4.39 7.35 3.19
CA GLN A 62 -4.99 6.28 3.98
C GLN A 62 -3.92 5.31 4.45
N VAL A 63 -3.89 5.06 5.75
CA VAL A 63 -3.06 4.00 6.34
C VAL A 63 -3.99 2.88 6.80
N ARG A 64 -3.64 1.62 6.51
CA ARG A 64 -4.33 0.49 7.13
C ARG A 64 -3.31 -0.52 7.68
N LYS A 65 -3.72 -1.17 8.76
CA LYS A 65 -2.96 -2.21 9.44
C LYS A 65 -3.17 -3.56 8.74
N MET A 66 -2.10 -4.31 8.58
CA MET A 66 -2.07 -5.70 8.10
C MET A 66 -1.41 -6.57 9.17
N VAL A 67 -1.99 -7.73 9.44
CA VAL A 67 -1.34 -8.77 10.25
C VAL A 67 -0.85 -9.85 9.30
N LEU A 68 0.45 -10.04 9.24
CA LEU A 68 1.08 -11.12 8.50
C LEU A 68 1.20 -12.33 9.42
N MET A 69 0.60 -13.44 9.03
CA MET A 69 0.70 -14.73 9.71
C MET A 69 1.30 -15.74 8.73
N LYS A 70 2.33 -16.47 9.17
CA LYS A 70 2.85 -17.67 8.50
C LYS A 70 2.10 -18.91 8.98
#